data_AF-A0A939A570-F1
#
_entry.id   AF-A0A939A570-F1
#
_cell.length_a   1.000
_cell.length_b   1.000
_cell.length_c   1.000
_cell.angle_alpha   90.00
_cell.angle_beta   90.00
_cell.angle_gamma   90.00
#
_symmetry.space_group_name_H-M   'P 1'
#
loop_
_entity.id
_entity.type
_entity.pdbx_description
1 polymer ?
#
loop_
_entity_poly.entity_id
_entity_poly.type
_entity_poly.pdbx_seq_one_letter_code
_entity_poly.pdbx_strand_id
1 'polypeptide(L)'
;MFCRLSWALWAAFAVLWVPAAAVQAQEVSISFKIRGFSADQKQMLVEIDDENAAGPVLRVYDIEPQVAPAKKSQAIPFTRADGPKAVREARKKLKFADPGLEDMIYPLDPKDETKSLSFFGLMAAKDRFVLAVTDKQRLGKVKDIPVKSDPETKTLAKANLRGVFWTADRKLLVAIVNQKIETGSFTSDKDEFHVVKFKPADIQWVDNAPEPAPAPK
;
A
#
# COMPACT_ATOMS: atom_id res chain seq x y z
N MET A 1 -33.69 21.69 -75.23
CA MET A 1 -32.61 20.82 -74.73
C MET A 1 -32.89 20.52 -73.26
N PHE A 2 -32.98 19.23 -72.95
CA PHE A 2 -33.50 18.63 -71.71
C PHE A 2 -32.49 18.66 -70.56
N CYS A 3 -32.97 18.75 -69.30
CA CYS A 3 -32.63 17.83 -68.19
C CYS A 3 -33.37 18.26 -66.90
N ARG A 4 -34.46 17.56 -66.50
CA ARG A 4 -34.54 16.51 -65.44
C ARG A 4 -34.27 17.10 -64.03
N LEU A 5 -35.22 17.29 -63.11
CA LEU A 5 -36.30 16.44 -62.55
C LEU A 5 -35.80 15.16 -61.87
N SER A 6 -35.59 15.23 -60.55
CA SER A 6 -35.46 14.11 -59.59
C SER A 6 -35.85 14.66 -58.20
N TRP A 7 -37.03 14.42 -57.62
CA TRP A 7 -37.49 13.19 -56.92
C TRP A 7 -36.46 12.76 -55.85
N ALA A 8 -36.72 13.05 -54.59
CA ALA A 8 -37.41 12.20 -53.60
C ALA A 8 -36.36 11.67 -52.60
N LEU A 9 -36.42 12.09 -51.33
CA LEU A 9 -37.18 11.46 -50.25
C LEU A 9 -36.31 10.37 -49.55
N TRP A 10 -36.41 10.32 -48.22
CA TRP A 10 -35.82 9.35 -47.28
C TRP A 10 -34.41 9.64 -46.77
N ALA A 11 -34.31 10.63 -45.88
CA ALA A 11 -33.31 10.58 -44.82
C ALA A 11 -33.67 9.41 -43.89
N ALA A 12 -33.03 8.26 -44.13
CA ALA A 12 -33.13 7.10 -43.27
C ALA A 12 -32.61 7.46 -41.87
N PHE A 13 -33.52 7.49 -40.90
CA PHE A 13 -33.21 7.56 -39.48
C PHE A 13 -32.60 6.22 -39.07
N ALA A 14 -31.31 6.04 -39.34
CA ALA A 14 -30.53 4.93 -38.79
C ALA A 14 -30.36 5.23 -37.30
N VAL A 15 -31.31 4.74 -36.49
CA VAL A 15 -31.13 4.59 -35.04
C VAL A 15 -29.96 3.61 -34.88
N LEU A 16 -28.76 4.16 -34.75
CA LEU A 16 -27.59 3.43 -34.32
C LEU A 16 -27.87 2.99 -32.89
N TRP A 17 -28.39 1.78 -32.76
CA TRP A 17 -28.35 1.00 -31.52
C TRP A 17 -26.87 0.80 -31.19
N VAL A 18 -26.31 1.73 -30.43
CA VAL A 18 -25.01 1.54 -29.79
C VAL A 18 -25.25 0.47 -28.74
N PRO A 19 -24.69 -0.75 -28.86
CA PRO A 19 -24.75 -1.68 -27.76
C PRO A 19 -24.08 -0.98 -26.58
N ALA A 20 -24.83 -0.77 -25.49
CA ALA A 20 -24.27 -0.36 -24.23
C ALA A 20 -23.21 -1.41 -23.88
N ALA A 21 -21.95 -1.08 -24.13
CA ALA A 21 -20.83 -1.91 -23.74
C ALA A 21 -21.02 -2.11 -22.23
N ALA A 22 -21.33 -3.35 -21.84
CA ALA A 22 -21.36 -3.73 -20.45
C ALA A 22 -19.98 -3.35 -19.90
N VAL A 23 -19.94 -2.31 -19.07
CA VAL A 23 -18.76 -1.91 -18.32
C VAL A 23 -18.46 -3.12 -17.43
N GLN A 24 -17.57 -4.00 -17.90
CA GLN A 24 -17.13 -5.13 -17.12
C GLN A 24 -16.51 -4.56 -15.85
N ALA A 25 -16.95 -5.08 -14.70
CA ALA A 25 -16.34 -4.82 -13.41
C ALA A 25 -14.83 -5.06 -13.53
N GLN A 26 -14.05 -3.97 -13.52
CA GLN A 26 -12.59 -4.07 -13.59
C GLN A 26 -12.07 -4.16 -12.16
N GLU A 27 -11.67 -5.36 -11.73
CA GLU A 27 -11.05 -5.57 -10.43
C GLU A 27 -9.55 -5.26 -10.52
N VAL A 28 -9.09 -4.29 -9.73
CA VAL A 28 -7.67 -3.92 -9.69
C VAL A 28 -7.04 -4.42 -8.40
N SER A 29 -6.13 -5.39 -8.49
CA SER A 29 -5.38 -5.95 -7.34
C SER A 29 -3.87 -5.75 -7.53
N ILE A 30 -3.24 -5.00 -6.63
CA ILE A 30 -1.79 -4.74 -6.63
C ILE A 30 -1.23 -5.02 -5.25
N SER A 31 -0.33 -5.99 -5.17
CA SER A 31 0.29 -6.43 -3.92
C SER A 31 1.81 -6.20 -3.91
N PHE A 32 2.35 -5.80 -2.76
CA PHE A 32 3.78 -5.53 -2.59
C PHE A 32 4.46 -6.52 -1.64
N LYS A 33 5.69 -6.89 -1.96
CA LYS A 33 6.56 -7.64 -1.06
C LYS A 33 7.96 -7.04 -1.06
N ILE A 34 8.43 -6.62 0.11
CA ILE A 34 9.79 -6.07 0.25
C ILE A 34 10.78 -7.25 0.20
N ARG A 35 11.77 -7.15 -0.68
CA ARG A 35 12.79 -8.16 -0.93
C ARG A 35 14.16 -7.79 -0.36
N GLY A 36 14.32 -6.55 0.11
CA GLY A 36 15.48 -6.10 0.86
C GLY A 36 15.75 -4.60 0.74
N PHE A 37 16.78 -4.17 1.45
CA PHE A 37 17.30 -2.80 1.48
C PHE A 37 18.75 -2.74 0.95
N SER A 38 19.12 -1.61 0.35
CA SER A 38 20.50 -1.35 -0.03
C SER A 38 21.38 -1.27 1.23
N ALA A 39 22.68 -1.51 1.09
CA ALA A 39 23.62 -1.49 2.23
C ALA A 39 23.68 -0.13 2.95
N ASP A 40 23.41 0.96 2.23
CA ASP A 40 23.32 2.32 2.77
C ASP A 40 21.89 2.69 3.22
N GLN A 41 20.93 1.77 3.12
CA GLN A 41 19.52 1.92 3.50
C GLN A 41 18.77 3.06 2.78
N LYS A 42 19.27 3.50 1.63
CA LYS A 42 18.63 4.56 0.83
C LYS A 42 17.64 4.04 -0.20
N GLN A 43 17.70 2.75 -0.50
CA GLN A 43 16.85 2.11 -1.48
C GLN A 43 16.22 0.84 -0.91
N MET A 44 15.01 0.52 -1.38
CA MET A 44 14.37 -0.76 -1.15
C MET A 44 14.03 -1.45 -2.47
N LEU A 45 14.17 -2.78 -2.48
CA LEU A 45 13.77 -3.63 -3.60
C LEU A 45 12.39 -4.20 -3.26
N VAL A 46 11.41 -3.94 -4.11
CA VAL A 46 10.03 -4.37 -3.92
C VAL A 46 9.60 -5.23 -5.09
N GLU A 47 9.07 -6.39 -4.79
CA GLU A 47 8.33 -7.19 -5.75
C GLU A 47 6.87 -6.72 -5.77
N ILE A 48 6.37 -6.45 -6.97
CA ILE A 48 5.02 -6.01 -7.22
C ILE A 48 4.34 -7.12 -8.03
N ASP A 49 3.28 -7.70 -7.46
CA ASP A 49 2.35 -8.55 -8.20
C ASP A 49 1.12 -7.71 -8.52
N ASP A 50 0.93 -7.42 -9.80
CA ASP A 50 -0.21 -6.70 -10.33
C ASP A 50 -1.00 -7.68 -11.20
N GLU A 51 -2.16 -8.09 -10.70
CA GLU A 51 -2.99 -9.09 -11.37
C GLU A 51 -3.52 -8.61 -12.72
N ASN A 52 -3.48 -7.30 -12.96
CA ASN A 52 -3.94 -6.66 -14.19
C ASN A 52 -2.80 -6.41 -15.19
N ALA A 53 -1.54 -6.64 -14.81
CA ALA A 53 -0.38 -6.45 -15.66
C ALA A 53 0.10 -7.77 -16.30
N ALA A 54 1.03 -7.66 -17.25
CA ALA A 54 1.62 -8.80 -17.98
C ALA A 54 2.52 -9.72 -17.11
N GLY A 55 2.51 -9.57 -15.78
CA GLY A 55 3.31 -10.36 -14.84
C GLY A 55 3.95 -9.53 -13.73
N PRO A 56 4.63 -10.19 -12.78
CA PRO A 56 5.25 -9.52 -11.65
C PRO A 56 6.47 -8.70 -12.07
N VAL A 57 6.77 -7.66 -11.29
CA VAL A 57 7.91 -6.78 -11.55
C VAL A 57 8.68 -6.51 -10.26
N LEU A 58 10.00 -6.56 -10.34
CA LEU A 58 10.86 -6.03 -9.28
C LEU A 58 11.08 -4.55 -9.54
N ARG A 59 10.92 -3.74 -8.50
CA ARG A 59 11.08 -2.30 -8.58
C ARG A 59 11.95 -1.79 -7.45
N VAL A 60 12.88 -0.92 -7.81
CA VAL A 60 13.70 -0.19 -6.84
C VAL A 60 13.00 1.12 -6.49
N TYR A 61 12.91 1.38 -5.20
CA TYR A 61 12.37 2.61 -4.65
C TYR A 61 13.43 3.33 -3.83
N ASP A 62 13.62 4.62 -4.11
CA ASP A 62 14.46 5.50 -3.29
C ASP A 62 13.66 5.95 -2.07
N ILE A 63 14.08 5.54 -0.87
CA ILE A 63 13.42 5.82 0.41
C ILE A 63 14.06 7.01 1.15
N GLU A 64 15.18 7.53 0.63
CA GLU A 64 15.76 8.82 1.02
C GLU A 64 15.91 9.75 -0.21
N PRO A 65 15.58 11.05 -0.08
CA PRO A 65 14.93 11.69 1.07
C PRO A 65 13.53 11.13 1.27
N GLN A 66 13.05 11.13 2.52
CA GLN A 66 11.81 10.48 3.01
C GLN A 66 10.51 11.10 2.45
N VAL A 67 10.47 11.31 1.14
CA VAL A 67 9.35 11.88 0.41
C VAL A 67 8.38 10.74 0.14
N ALA A 68 7.20 10.80 0.74
CA ALA A 68 6.08 9.98 0.30
C ALA A 68 5.47 10.64 -0.95
N PRO A 69 5.26 9.90 -2.05
CA PRO A 69 5.64 8.50 -2.27
C PRO A 69 7.13 8.34 -2.67
N ALA A 70 7.76 7.24 -2.25
CA ALA A 70 9.14 6.90 -2.61
C ALA A 70 9.34 6.90 -4.13
N LYS A 71 10.46 7.46 -4.60
CA LYS A 71 10.70 7.65 -6.04
C LYS A 71 11.01 6.30 -6.70
N LYS A 72 10.34 6.02 -7.82
CA LYS A 72 10.59 4.82 -8.64
C LYS A 72 11.84 5.05 -9.48
N SER A 73 12.84 4.18 -9.38
CA SER A 73 14.12 4.34 -10.11
C SER A 73 14.33 3.30 -11.22
N GLN A 74 13.98 2.04 -10.98
CA GLN A 74 14.20 0.96 -11.95
C GLN A 74 13.12 -0.11 -11.86
N ALA A 75 12.70 -0.67 -13.01
CA ALA A 75 11.80 -1.81 -13.10
C ALA A 75 12.51 -2.99 -13.80
N ILE A 76 12.36 -4.19 -13.26
CA ILE A 76 12.92 -5.44 -13.77
C ILE A 76 11.75 -6.43 -13.88
N PRO A 77 11.13 -6.56 -15.07
CA PRO A 77 10.05 -7.52 -15.27
C PRO A 77 10.60 -8.95 -15.20
N PHE A 78 9.80 -9.87 -14.69
CA PHE A 78 10.15 -11.28 -14.64
C PHE A 78 8.89 -12.16 -14.71
N THR A 79 9.04 -13.44 -15.04
CA THR A 79 7.91 -14.39 -15.02
C THR A 79 7.74 -14.94 -13.60
N ARG A 80 6.52 -15.33 -13.20
CA ARG A 80 6.31 -15.93 -11.86
C ARG A 80 7.23 -17.14 -11.60
N ALA A 81 7.52 -17.94 -12.63
CA ALA A 81 8.42 -19.09 -12.54
C ALA A 81 9.88 -18.70 -12.22
N ASP A 82 10.35 -17.57 -12.76
CA ASP A 82 11.72 -17.08 -12.56
C ASP A 82 11.90 -16.25 -11.28
N GLY A 83 10.84 -16.04 -10.49
CA GLY A 83 10.85 -15.12 -9.35
C GLY A 83 12.03 -15.25 -8.38
N PRO A 84 12.28 -16.45 -7.81
CA PRO A 84 13.40 -16.63 -6.88
C PRO A 84 14.77 -16.31 -7.52
N LYS A 85 14.94 -16.61 -8.82
CA LYS A 85 16.16 -16.33 -9.56
C LYS A 85 16.29 -14.82 -9.83
N ALA A 86 15.24 -14.17 -10.29
CA ALA A 86 15.20 -12.73 -10.57
C ALA A 86 15.49 -11.91 -9.31
N VAL A 87 14.88 -12.26 -8.16
CA VAL A 87 15.15 -11.61 -6.87
C VAL A 87 16.62 -11.77 -6.48
N ARG A 88 17.16 -12.99 -6.55
CA ARG A 88 18.57 -13.25 -6.20
C ARG A 88 19.54 -12.47 -7.08
N GLU A 89 19.29 -12.43 -8.39
CA GLU A 89 20.13 -11.70 -9.35
C GLU A 89 20.04 -10.19 -9.16
N ALA A 90 18.83 -9.65 -8.97
CA ALA A 90 18.63 -8.23 -8.68
C ALA A 90 19.33 -7.82 -7.38
N ARG A 91 19.17 -8.60 -6.30
CA ARG A 91 19.84 -8.34 -5.03
C ARG A 91 21.36 -8.33 -5.16
N LYS A 92 21.93 -9.30 -5.89
CA LYS A 92 23.37 -9.38 -6.13
C LYS A 92 23.86 -8.20 -6.98
N LYS A 93 23.20 -7.91 -8.11
CA LYS A 93 23.60 -6.87 -9.06
C LYS A 93 23.51 -5.47 -8.44
N LEU A 94 22.46 -5.21 -7.69
CA LEU A 94 22.16 -3.91 -7.11
C LEU A 94 22.62 -3.77 -5.64
N LYS A 95 23.31 -4.78 -5.09
CA LYS A 95 23.90 -4.78 -3.74
C LYS A 95 22.89 -4.60 -2.61
N PHE A 96 21.71 -5.23 -2.73
CA PHE A 96 20.73 -5.33 -1.63
C PHE A 96 21.14 -6.42 -0.65
N ALA A 97 21.97 -6.01 0.32
CA ALA A 97 22.57 -6.89 1.31
C ALA A 97 21.57 -7.25 2.43
N ASP A 98 20.80 -6.28 2.89
CA ASP A 98 19.84 -6.44 3.97
C ASP A 98 18.53 -7.04 3.44
N PRO A 99 18.11 -8.25 3.87
CA PRO A 99 16.82 -8.81 3.46
C PRO A 99 15.63 -8.05 4.06
N GLY A 100 15.86 -7.23 5.08
CA GLY A 100 14.82 -6.69 5.93
C GLY A 100 14.26 -7.75 6.90
N LEU A 101 13.58 -7.28 7.93
CA LEU A 101 12.83 -8.12 8.87
C LEU A 101 11.35 -7.81 8.74
N GLU A 102 10.55 -8.77 8.29
CA GLU A 102 9.09 -8.69 8.37
C GLU A 102 8.67 -9.07 9.78
N ASP A 103 8.43 -8.07 10.63
CA ASP A 103 8.08 -8.29 12.02
C ASP A 103 7.25 -7.11 12.54
N MET A 104 6.08 -7.44 13.06
CA MET A 104 5.22 -6.47 13.75
C MET A 104 5.69 -6.22 15.19
N ILE A 105 6.81 -6.80 15.60
CA ILE A 105 7.39 -6.67 16.94
C ILE A 105 8.75 -5.96 16.87
N TYR A 106 8.92 -4.99 17.76
CA TYR A 106 10.20 -4.32 18.00
C TYR A 106 10.67 -4.59 19.43
N PRO A 107 11.81 -5.25 19.65
CA PRO A 107 12.38 -5.44 20.97
C PRO A 107 12.96 -4.11 21.48
N LEU A 108 12.52 -3.66 22.65
CA LEU A 108 13.07 -2.46 23.31
C LEU A 108 14.43 -2.76 23.93
N ASP A 109 14.61 -3.97 24.43
CA ASP A 109 15.87 -4.48 24.94
C ASP A 109 16.20 -5.78 24.20
N PRO A 110 17.32 -5.85 23.44
CA PRO A 110 17.74 -7.07 22.76
C PRO A 110 17.96 -8.27 23.69
N LYS A 111 18.10 -8.04 25.00
CA LYS A 111 18.32 -9.09 26.01
C LYS A 111 17.05 -9.54 26.72
N ASP A 112 15.92 -8.85 26.51
CA ASP A 112 14.66 -9.09 27.21
C ASP A 112 13.49 -9.04 26.22
N GLU A 113 13.13 -10.21 25.70
CA GLU A 113 12.02 -10.39 24.74
C GLU A 113 10.65 -10.01 25.31
N THR A 114 10.52 -9.89 26.64
CA THR A 114 9.25 -9.50 27.26
C THR A 114 8.94 -8.02 27.03
N LYS A 115 9.98 -7.20 26.84
CA LYS A 115 9.91 -5.76 26.57
C LYS A 115 9.93 -5.52 25.07
N SER A 116 8.75 -5.62 24.49
CA SER A 116 8.55 -5.44 23.06
C SER A 116 7.44 -4.45 22.77
N LEU A 117 7.54 -3.79 21.63
CA LEU A 117 6.48 -2.99 21.03
C LEU A 117 5.81 -3.79 19.93
N SER A 118 4.49 -3.92 19.97
CA SER A 118 3.69 -4.57 18.92
C SER A 118 3.00 -3.52 18.07
N PHE A 119 3.15 -3.58 16.76
CA PHE A 119 2.58 -2.64 15.79
C PHE A 119 1.30 -3.19 15.18
N PHE A 120 0.33 -2.33 14.97
CA PHE A 120 -0.94 -2.69 14.36
C PHE A 120 -1.60 -1.48 13.70
N GLY A 121 -2.59 -1.75 12.86
CA GLY A 121 -3.37 -0.74 12.16
C GLY A 121 -4.69 -0.44 12.87
N LEU A 122 -5.05 0.83 12.95
CA LEU A 122 -6.37 1.27 13.41
C LEU A 122 -6.96 2.28 12.45
N MET A 123 -8.21 2.09 12.03
CA MET A 123 -8.96 3.17 11.39
C MET A 123 -9.35 4.20 12.45
N ALA A 124 -8.81 5.42 12.34
CA ALA A 124 -9.25 6.57 13.13
C ALA A 124 -10.41 7.30 12.43
N ALA A 125 -10.99 8.27 13.12
CA ALA A 125 -12.13 9.03 12.59
C ALA A 125 -11.83 9.70 11.23
N LYS A 126 -12.83 9.61 10.34
CA LYS A 126 -13.13 10.36 9.10
C LYS A 126 -12.13 10.44 7.95
N ASP A 127 -10.87 10.04 8.06
CA ASP A 127 -9.94 10.10 6.91
C ASP A 127 -8.56 9.45 7.14
N ARG A 128 -8.34 8.88 8.32
CA ARG A 128 -6.99 8.48 8.75
C ARG A 128 -6.94 7.03 9.18
N PHE A 129 -5.91 6.36 8.69
CA PHE A 129 -5.43 5.12 9.22
C PHE A 129 -4.25 5.42 10.13
N VAL A 130 -4.26 4.90 11.34
CA VAL A 130 -3.21 5.12 12.33
C VAL A 130 -2.35 3.87 12.38
N LEU A 131 -1.06 4.03 12.12
CA LEU A 131 -0.06 3.06 12.54
C LEU A 131 0.12 3.22 14.05
N ALA A 132 -0.44 2.28 14.80
CA ALA A 132 -0.43 2.25 16.25
C ALA A 132 0.61 1.25 16.76
N VAL A 133 0.95 1.40 18.04
CA VAL A 133 1.90 0.55 18.74
C VAL A 133 1.45 0.34 20.19
N THR A 134 1.78 -0.80 20.78
CA THR A 134 1.53 -1.08 22.20
C THR A 134 2.74 -1.73 22.86
N ASP A 135 2.99 -1.38 24.12
CA ASP A 135 3.96 -2.05 25.01
C ASP A 135 3.26 -3.07 25.94
N LYS A 136 2.02 -3.48 25.61
CA LYS A 136 1.07 -4.27 26.42
C LYS A 136 0.40 -3.51 27.58
N GLN A 137 0.89 -2.32 27.94
CA GLN A 137 0.33 -1.52 29.04
C GLN A 137 -0.37 -0.26 28.55
N ARG A 138 0.15 0.31 27.46
CA ARG A 138 -0.32 1.56 26.88
C ARG A 138 -0.46 1.40 25.37
N LEU A 139 -1.33 2.23 24.81
CA LEU A 139 -1.44 2.41 23.37
C LEU A 139 -0.72 3.68 22.96
N GLY A 140 0.03 3.61 21.87
CA GLY A 140 0.76 4.72 21.29
C GLY A 140 0.47 4.85 19.80
N LYS A 141 0.64 6.06 19.29
CA LYS A 141 0.54 6.38 17.88
C LYS A 141 1.94 6.63 17.31
N VAL A 142 2.21 6.01 16.17
CA VAL A 142 3.47 6.16 15.42
C VAL A 142 3.30 7.14 14.27
N LYS A 143 2.28 6.96 13.44
CA LYS A 143 2.06 7.79 12.24
C LYS A 143 0.60 7.79 11.80
N ASP A 144 0.12 8.96 11.39
CA ASP A 144 -1.13 9.10 10.63
C ASP A 144 -0.84 8.82 9.15
N ILE A 145 -1.60 7.90 8.57
CA ILE A 145 -1.52 7.48 7.18
C ILE A 145 -2.81 7.97 6.50
N PRO A 146 -2.71 8.82 5.45
CA PRO A 146 -3.88 9.29 4.74
C PRO A 146 -4.53 8.12 3.99
N VAL A 147 -5.85 8.02 4.12
CA VAL A 147 -6.66 7.02 3.42
C VAL A 147 -7.26 7.67 2.19
N LYS A 148 -7.16 6.99 1.04
CA LYS A 148 -7.74 7.49 -0.19
C LYS A 148 -9.26 7.50 -0.10
N SER A 149 -9.85 8.52 -0.70
CA SER A 149 -11.29 8.58 -0.97
C SER A 149 -11.51 8.34 -2.45
N ASP A 150 -12.57 7.62 -2.76
CA ASP A 150 -13.12 7.62 -4.10
C ASP A 150 -13.60 9.04 -4.45
N PRO A 151 -13.21 9.62 -5.60
CA PRO A 151 -13.54 10.99 -5.95
C PRO A 151 -15.03 11.17 -6.34
N GLU A 152 -15.71 10.11 -6.79
CA GLU A 152 -17.09 10.17 -7.26
C GLU A 152 -18.07 10.00 -6.10
N THR A 153 -17.89 8.94 -5.30
CA THR A 153 -18.79 8.58 -4.20
C THR A 153 -18.40 9.20 -2.86
N LYS A 154 -17.18 9.76 -2.77
CA LYS A 154 -16.58 10.24 -1.51
C LYS A 154 -16.45 9.13 -0.44
N THR A 155 -16.53 7.87 -0.85
CA THR A 155 -16.38 6.72 0.03
C THR A 155 -14.89 6.54 0.34
N LEU A 156 -14.56 6.44 1.63
CA LEU A 156 -13.20 6.18 2.08
C LEU A 156 -12.82 4.73 1.80
N ALA A 157 -11.56 4.51 1.42
CA ALA A 157 -11.00 3.18 1.35
C ALA A 157 -11.05 2.51 2.73
N LYS A 158 -11.32 1.20 2.75
CA LYS A 158 -11.03 0.36 3.91
C LYS A 158 -9.52 0.13 3.93
N ALA A 159 -8.84 0.64 4.95
CA ALA A 159 -7.40 0.47 5.09
C ALA A 159 -7.06 -0.59 6.16
N ASN A 160 -6.09 -1.45 5.86
CA ASN A 160 -5.59 -2.48 6.78
C ASN A 160 -4.07 -2.56 6.74
N LEU A 161 -3.42 -2.84 7.88
CA LEU A 161 -1.97 -3.04 7.94
C LEU A 161 -1.68 -4.46 7.45
N ARG A 162 -1.03 -4.59 6.29
CA ARG A 162 -0.60 -5.88 5.76
C ARG A 162 0.64 -6.39 6.48
N GLY A 163 1.61 -5.50 6.72
CA GLY A 163 2.89 -5.89 7.29
C GLY A 163 3.75 -4.69 7.66
N VAL A 164 4.76 -4.97 8.49
CA VAL A 164 5.79 -4.02 8.89
C VAL A 164 7.13 -4.63 8.58
N PHE A 165 7.96 -3.89 7.85
CA PHE A 165 9.31 -4.28 7.47
C PHE A 165 10.32 -3.33 8.07
N TRP A 166 11.39 -3.89 8.64
CA TRP A 166 12.48 -3.13 9.24
C TRP A 166 13.74 -3.26 8.42
N THR A 167 14.55 -2.20 8.42
CA THR A 167 15.99 -2.35 8.15
C THR A 167 16.64 -3.15 9.27
N ALA A 168 17.75 -3.81 8.99
CA ALA A 168 18.50 -4.62 9.95
C ALA A 168 18.96 -3.81 11.19
N ASP A 169 19.20 -2.51 11.04
CA ASP A 169 19.56 -1.62 12.15
C ASP A 169 18.35 -1.08 12.93
N ARG A 170 17.13 -1.46 12.53
CA ARG A 170 15.83 -1.09 13.08
C ARG A 170 15.60 0.43 13.22
N LYS A 171 16.25 1.26 12.40
CA LYS A 171 16.02 2.72 12.38
C LYS A 171 14.94 3.14 11.40
N LEU A 172 14.72 2.35 10.36
CA LEU A 172 13.67 2.59 9.38
C LEU A 172 12.62 1.48 9.47
N LEU A 173 11.37 1.92 9.53
CA LEU A 173 10.18 1.10 9.44
C LEU A 173 9.50 1.39 8.10
N VAL A 174 9.08 0.34 7.40
CA VAL A 174 8.23 0.43 6.22
C VAL A 174 6.94 -0.31 6.52
N ALA A 175 5.86 0.43 6.71
CA ALA A 175 4.52 -0.15 6.85
C ALA A 175 3.91 -0.35 5.48
N ILE A 176 3.38 -1.55 5.21
CA ILE A 176 2.57 -1.82 4.02
C ILE A 176 1.11 -1.77 4.45
N VAL A 177 0.38 -0.79 3.94
CA VAL A 177 -1.05 -0.60 4.18
C VAL A 177 -1.79 -0.96 2.92
N ASN A 178 -2.68 -1.92 3.03
CA ASN A 178 -3.62 -2.27 1.99
C ASN A 178 -4.80 -1.31 2.03
N GLN A 179 -5.20 -0.75 0.88
CA GLN A 179 -6.37 0.12 0.75
C GLN A 179 -7.35 -0.46 -0.27
N LYS A 180 -8.54 -0.81 0.20
CA LYS A 180 -9.63 -1.35 -0.61
C LYS A 180 -10.74 -0.31 -0.82
N ILE A 181 -11.05 0.01 -2.08
CA ILE A 181 -12.16 0.88 -2.49
C ILE A 181 -13.15 0.05 -3.29
N GLU A 182 -14.43 0.12 -2.91
CA GLU A 182 -15.55 -0.55 -3.57
C GLU A 182 -16.52 0.54 -4.07
N THR A 183 -16.60 0.72 -5.40
CA THR A 183 -17.42 1.75 -6.05
C THR A 183 -18.33 1.11 -7.08
N GLY A 184 -19.59 0.88 -6.72
CA GLY A 184 -20.55 0.16 -7.57
C GLY A 184 -20.05 -1.23 -7.93
N SER A 185 -19.74 -1.46 -9.21
CA SER A 185 -19.18 -2.73 -9.71
C SER A 185 -17.65 -2.75 -9.77
N PHE A 186 -16.97 -1.64 -9.44
CA PHE A 186 -15.50 -1.54 -9.46
C PHE A 186 -14.92 -1.81 -8.08
N THR A 187 -13.91 -2.67 -8.01
CA THR A 187 -13.14 -2.93 -6.77
C THR A 187 -11.67 -2.65 -7.04
N SER A 188 -11.06 -1.81 -6.22
CA SER A 188 -9.61 -1.56 -6.23
C SER A 188 -9.02 -1.96 -4.89
N ASP A 189 -8.11 -2.91 -4.91
CA ASP A 189 -7.36 -3.43 -3.77
C ASP A 189 -5.87 -3.17 -4.03
N LYS A 190 -5.28 -2.22 -3.30
CA LYS A 190 -3.90 -1.76 -3.57
C LYS A 190 -3.11 -1.60 -2.31
N ASP A 191 -1.91 -2.19 -2.31
CA ASP A 191 -0.91 -1.90 -1.29
C ASP A 191 -0.25 -0.54 -1.51
N GLU A 192 0.02 0.13 -0.39
CA GLU A 192 0.82 1.34 -0.31
C GLU A 192 1.87 1.17 0.78
N PHE A 193 3.11 1.56 0.50
CA PHE A 193 4.16 1.56 1.52
C PHE A 193 4.32 2.96 2.14
N HIS A 194 4.55 2.99 3.43
CA HIS A 194 4.79 4.20 4.20
C HIS A 194 6.10 4.04 4.97
N VAL A 195 7.11 4.81 4.56
CA VAL A 195 8.42 4.83 5.22
C VAL A 195 8.35 5.75 6.44
N VAL A 196 8.93 5.30 7.55
CA VAL A 196 8.97 5.99 8.83
C VAL A 196 10.36 5.83 9.42
N LYS A 197 11.01 6.96 9.76
CA LYS A 197 12.18 6.92 10.63
C LYS A 197 11.68 6.68 12.05
N PHE A 198 11.97 5.50 12.59
CA PHE A 198 11.42 5.07 13.86
C PHE A 198 12.39 5.36 15.00
N LYS A 199 11.88 6.03 16.03
CA LYS A 199 12.50 6.12 17.35
C LYS A 199 11.41 5.88 18.40
N PRO A 200 11.66 5.06 19.44
CA PRO A 200 10.68 4.86 20.50
C PRO A 200 10.23 6.17 21.18
N ALA A 201 11.11 7.17 21.24
CA ALA A 201 10.82 8.48 21.80
C ALA A 201 9.80 9.31 20.97
N ASP A 202 9.61 8.98 19.70
CA ASP A 202 8.69 9.71 18.81
C ASP A 202 7.24 9.16 18.92
N ILE A 203 7.01 8.12 19.74
CA ILE A 203 5.69 7.52 19.97
C ILE A 203 4.83 8.48 20.80
N GLN A 204 3.65 8.81 20.28
CA GLN A 204 2.63 9.58 20.99
C GLN A 204 1.75 8.63 21.81
N TRP A 205 2.08 8.45 23.09
CA TRP A 205 1.30 7.62 24.00
C TRP A 205 -0.05 8.25 24.33
N VAL A 206 -1.09 7.42 24.39
CA VAL A 206 -2.42 7.82 24.86
C VAL A 206 -2.41 7.71 26.38
N ASP A 207 -2.73 8.80 27.08
CA ASP A 207 -2.91 8.77 28.52
C ASP A 207 -4.11 7.86 28.84
N ASN A 208 -3.89 6.85 29.67
CA ASN A 208 -4.98 5.98 30.14
C ASN A 208 -6.03 6.85 30.82
N ALA A 209 -7.29 6.77 30.37
CA ALA A 209 -8.40 7.40 31.07
C ALA A 209 -8.41 6.95 32.54
N PRO A 210 -8.78 7.83 33.50
CA PRO A 210 -8.88 7.44 34.89
C PRO A 210 -9.77 6.20 35.02
N GLU A 211 -9.30 5.23 35.80
CA GLU A 211 -9.97 3.98 36.09
C GLU A 211 -11.46 4.23 36.39
N PRO A 212 -12.40 3.52 35.73
CA PRO A 212 -13.81 3.72 36.01
C PRO A 212 -14.05 3.47 37.49
N ALA A 213 -14.65 4.47 38.17
CA ALA A 213 -14.89 4.40 39.60
C ALA A 213 -15.52 3.04 39.97
N PRO A 214 -15.06 2.39 41.05
CA PRO A 214 -15.58 1.08 41.44
C PRO A 214 -17.09 1.18 41.58
N ALA A 215 -17.80 0.23 40.97
CA ALA A 215 -19.26 0.19 41.03
C ALA A 215 -19.71 0.24 42.50
N PRO A 216 -20.71 1.08 42.85
CA PRO A 216 -21.24 1.13 44.20
C PRO A 216 -21.75 -0.27 44.58
N LYS A 217 -21.32 -0.73 45.77
CA LYS A 217 -21.76 -1.99 46.36
C LYS A 217 -23.25 -1.98 46.67
#